data_AF-A0A7C7XVS6-F1
#
_entry.id   AF-A0A7C7XVS6-F1
#
_cell.length_a   1.000
_cell.length_b   1.000
_cell.length_c   1.000
_cell.angle_alpha   90.00
_cell.angle_beta   90.00
_cell.angle_gamma   90.00
#
_symmetry.space_group_name_H-M   'P 1'
#
loop_
_entity.id
_entity.type
_entity.pdbx_description
1 polymer ?
#
loop_
_entity_poly.entity_id
_entity_poly.type
_entity_poly.pdbx_seq_one_letter_code
_entity_poly.pdbx_strand_id
1 'polypeptide(L)'
;MLSSAAEGGRLKGLDNVQVCGLRVADGDSVAALKNEIGERPIDLLINNAGTPVPLKQTALEMDYDGWAEAFSVNTMAPFRMLQTFRDNLKAAEGGKIITITSQMGAMDLN
;
A
#
# COMPACT_ATOMS: atom_id res chain seq x y z
N MET A 1 12.98 0.58 9.91
CA MET A 1 13.11 0.79 8.45
C MET A 1 13.75 -0.46 7.85
N LEU A 2 12.94 -1.48 7.51
CA LEU A 2 13.41 -2.76 6.95
C LEU A 2 13.31 -2.73 5.41
N SER A 3 14.48 -2.85 4.76
CA SER A 3 14.80 -3.71 3.59
C SER A 3 13.92 -3.86 2.35
N SER A 4 12.77 -3.19 2.15
CA SER A 4 11.88 -3.56 1.03
C SER A 4 12.50 -3.45 -0.37
N ALA A 5 13.42 -2.51 -0.60
CA ALA A 5 14.11 -2.35 -1.88
C ALA A 5 15.08 -3.51 -2.20
N ALA A 6 15.70 -4.12 -1.18
CA ALA A 6 16.61 -5.26 -1.34
C ALA A 6 15.83 -6.57 -1.58
N GLU A 7 14.61 -6.68 -1.03
CA GLU A 7 13.77 -7.87 -1.15
C GLU A 7 13.10 -7.97 -2.53
N GLY A 8 12.68 -6.84 -3.12
CA GLY A 8 12.12 -6.84 -4.48
C GLY A 8 13.09 -7.36 -5.54
N GLY A 9 14.41 -7.25 -5.29
CA GLY A 9 15.44 -7.82 -6.15
C GLY A 9 15.36 -9.35 -6.28
N ARG A 10 14.85 -10.06 -5.27
CA ARG A 10 14.71 -11.53 -5.25
C ARG A 10 13.61 -12.04 -6.18
N LEU A 11 12.71 -11.14 -6.58
CA LEU A 11 11.62 -11.43 -7.52
C LEU A 11 12.03 -11.16 -8.98
N LYS A 12 13.17 -10.48 -9.20
CA LYS A 12 13.67 -10.21 -10.55
C LYS A 12 14.12 -11.52 -11.19
N GLY A 13 13.55 -11.83 -12.36
CA GLY A 13 13.88 -13.03 -13.13
C GLY A 13 12.92 -14.21 -12.92
N LEU A 14 11.87 -14.05 -12.10
CA LEU A 14 10.75 -15.00 -12.09
C LEU A 14 9.85 -14.74 -13.30
N ASP A 15 9.39 -15.82 -13.94
CA ASP A 15 8.41 -15.72 -15.02
C ASP A 15 7.08 -15.15 -14.50
N ASN A 16 6.43 -14.34 -15.33
CA ASN A 16 5.15 -13.69 -15.01
C ASN A 16 5.20 -12.73 -13.81
N VAL A 17 6.39 -12.21 -13.46
CA VAL A 17 6.57 -11.21 -12.40
C VAL A 17 7.18 -9.93 -12.98
N GLN A 18 6.50 -8.81 -12.75
CA GLN A 18 7.02 -7.47 -13.02
C GLN A 18 7.28 -6.77 -11.68
N VAL A 19 8.51 -6.31 -11.47
CA VAL A 19 8.89 -5.55 -10.26
C VAL A 19 8.89 -4.06 -10.59
N CYS A 20 7.96 -3.31 -10.00
CA CYS A 20 7.86 -1.86 -10.15
C CYS A 20 8.25 -1.14 -8.86
N GLY A 21 8.93 0.00 -8.97
CA GLY A 21 9.22 0.85 -7.81
C GLY A 21 7.97 1.62 -7.37
N LEU A 22 7.67 1.63 -6.07
CA LEU A 22 6.49 2.33 -5.54
C LEU A 22 6.72 2.85 -4.11
N ARG A 23 6.46 4.14 -3.91
CA ARG A 23 6.27 4.78 -2.59
C ARG A 23 4.79 5.12 -2.43
N VAL A 24 4.05 4.31 -1.69
CA VAL A 24 2.57 4.37 -1.65
C VAL A 24 2.01 5.69 -1.10
N ALA A 25 2.73 6.35 -0.20
CA ALA A 25 2.35 7.65 0.37
C ALA A 25 2.70 8.84 -0.55
N ASP A 26 3.46 8.62 -1.62
CA ASP A 26 3.91 9.64 -2.57
C ASP A 26 3.02 9.63 -3.82
N GLY A 27 2.41 10.79 -4.13
CA GLY A 27 1.43 10.90 -5.20
C GLY A 27 2.08 10.74 -6.57
N ASP A 28 3.27 11.28 -6.73
CA ASP A 28 4.01 11.25 -8.00
C ASP A 28 4.53 9.84 -8.26
N SER A 29 4.98 9.13 -7.23
CA SER A 29 5.36 7.72 -7.35
C SER A 29 4.17 6.84 -7.77
N VAL A 30 2.98 7.10 -7.22
CA VAL A 30 1.76 6.36 -7.59
C VAL A 30 1.33 6.68 -9.02
N ALA A 31 1.41 7.94 -9.44
CA ALA A 31 1.11 8.36 -10.80
C ALA A 31 2.08 7.75 -11.82
N ALA A 32 3.37 7.71 -11.50
CA ALA A 32 4.38 7.05 -12.31
C ALA A 32 4.07 5.56 -12.50
N LEU A 33 3.68 4.86 -11.42
CA LEU A 33 3.27 3.46 -11.52
C LEU A 33 2.00 3.30 -12.39
N LYS A 34 0.99 4.16 -12.23
CA LYS A 34 -0.20 4.11 -13.08
C LYS A 34 0.15 4.27 -14.56
N ASN A 35 1.10 5.14 -14.90
CA ASN A 35 1.58 5.28 -16.27
C ASN A 35 2.29 4.01 -16.77
N GLU A 36 3.07 3.34 -15.92
CA GLU A 36 3.75 2.07 -16.27
C GLU A 36 2.76 0.90 -16.42
N ILE A 37 1.70 0.87 -15.61
CA ILE A 37 0.66 -0.16 -15.70
C ILE A 37 -0.28 0.10 -16.89
N GLY A 38 -0.59 1.36 -17.18
CA GLY A 38 -1.52 1.76 -18.22
C GLY A 38 -2.94 1.27 -17.92
N GLU A 39 -3.65 0.82 -18.95
CA GLU A 39 -5.05 0.35 -18.86
C GLU A 39 -5.18 -1.17 -18.71
N ARG A 40 -4.07 -1.86 -18.37
CA ARG A 40 -4.10 -3.30 -18.12
C ARG A 40 -5.11 -3.64 -17.00
N PRO A 41 -6.05 -4.58 -17.21
CA PRO A 41 -6.95 -5.02 -16.14
C PRO A 41 -6.18 -5.50 -14.92
N ILE A 42 -6.71 -5.19 -13.73
CA ILE A 42 -6.17 -5.67 -12.46
C ILE A 42 -7.25 -6.50 -11.79
N ASP A 43 -7.06 -7.82 -11.71
CA ASP A 43 -8.01 -8.69 -11.02
C ASP A 43 -7.94 -8.52 -9.50
N LEU A 44 -6.73 -8.30 -8.97
CA LEU A 44 -6.48 -8.16 -7.54
C LEU A 44 -5.50 -7.02 -7.26
N LEU A 45 -5.93 -6.03 -6.47
CA LEU A 45 -5.07 -5.02 -5.86
C LEU A 45 -4.93 -5.31 -4.38
N ILE A 46 -3.72 -5.66 -3.94
CA ILE A 46 -3.43 -5.98 -2.53
C ILE A 46 -2.62 -4.84 -1.90
N ASN A 47 -3.27 -4.06 -1.04
CA ASN A 47 -2.61 -3.05 -0.21
C ASN A 47 -1.95 -3.73 0.99
N ASN A 48 -0.68 -4.11 0.80
CA ASN A 48 0.13 -4.76 1.84
C ASN A 48 1.15 -3.80 2.49
N ALA A 49 1.52 -2.70 1.83
CA ALA A 49 2.49 -1.77 2.38
C ALA A 49 2.00 -1.18 3.71
N GLY A 50 2.85 -1.22 4.73
CA GLY A 50 2.54 -0.73 6.07
C GLY A 50 3.80 -0.35 6.84
N THR A 51 3.63 0.54 7.82
CA THR A 51 4.69 0.98 8.74
C THR A 51 4.20 0.89 10.20
N PRO A 52 5.08 0.62 11.18
CA PRO A 52 4.69 0.64 12.59
C PRO A 52 4.15 2.00 13.02
N VAL A 53 3.17 2.00 13.92
CA VAL A 53 2.75 3.22 14.63
C VAL A 53 3.74 3.55 15.76
N PRO A 54 3.96 4.84 16.10
CA PRO A 54 4.90 5.22 17.14
C PRO A 54 4.44 4.75 18.53
N LEU A 55 5.36 4.44 19.44
CA LEU A 55 4.98 4.02 20.81
C LEU A 55 4.40 5.18 21.64
N LYS A 56 4.80 6.41 21.35
CA LYS A 56 4.34 7.63 22.04
C LYS A 56 3.06 8.16 21.39
N GLN A 57 1.92 7.63 21.81
CA GLN A 57 0.62 7.98 21.24
C GLN A 57 -0.48 8.09 22.32
N THR A 58 -0.12 8.64 23.48
CA THR A 58 -1.04 8.87 24.59
C THR A 58 -1.58 10.31 24.58
N ALA A 59 -2.59 10.58 25.39
CA ALA A 59 -3.12 11.94 25.53
C ALA A 59 -2.09 12.95 26.10
N LEU A 60 -1.07 12.49 26.83
CA LEU A 60 -0.07 13.33 27.48
C LEU A 60 1.24 13.44 26.68
N GLU A 61 1.52 12.44 25.84
CA GLU A 61 2.73 12.36 25.05
C GLU A 61 2.41 11.76 23.67
N MET A 62 2.65 12.57 22.63
CA MET A 62 2.33 12.24 21.25
C MET A 62 3.52 12.53 20.34
N ASP A 63 3.89 11.54 19.55
CA ASP A 63 4.77 11.69 18.38
C ASP A 63 3.91 11.92 17.13
N TYR A 64 3.65 13.20 16.84
CA TYR A 64 2.81 13.60 15.72
C TYR A 64 3.42 13.23 14.36
N ASP A 65 4.73 13.28 14.22
CA ASP A 65 5.40 13.02 12.95
C ASP A 65 5.33 11.52 12.62
N GLY A 66 5.67 10.66 13.59
CA GLY A 66 5.54 9.21 13.44
C GLY A 66 4.08 8.78 13.22
N TRP A 67 3.13 9.44 13.89
CA TRP A 67 1.71 9.16 13.70
C TRP A 67 1.22 9.58 12.32
N ALA A 68 1.62 10.76 11.83
CA ALA A 68 1.28 11.24 10.50
C ALA A 68 1.87 10.35 9.40
N GLU A 69 3.11 9.87 9.56
CA GLU A 69 3.72 8.91 8.64
C GLU A 69 2.91 7.59 8.60
N ALA A 70 2.60 7.04 9.78
CA ALA A 70 1.84 5.80 9.87
C ALA A 70 0.42 5.93 9.29
N PHE A 71 -0.26 7.05 9.54
CA PHE A 71 -1.57 7.32 8.97
C PHE A 71 -1.52 7.48 7.43
N SER A 72 -0.50 8.16 6.93
CA SER A 72 -0.27 8.35 5.50
C SER A 72 -0.07 7.02 4.77
N VAL A 73 0.76 6.12 5.33
CA VAL A 73 1.06 4.81 4.71
C VAL A 73 -0.05 3.78 4.94
N ASN A 74 -0.54 3.63 6.17
CA ASN A 74 -1.43 2.51 6.52
C ASN A 74 -2.91 2.79 6.20
N THR A 75 -3.29 4.05 6.03
CA THR A 75 -4.70 4.44 5.87
C THR A 75 -4.93 5.22 4.58
N MET A 76 -4.23 6.34 4.38
CA MET A 76 -4.45 7.18 3.21
C MET A 76 -3.97 6.52 1.92
N ALA A 77 -2.82 5.84 1.94
CA ALA A 77 -2.25 5.22 0.75
C ALA A 77 -3.11 4.09 0.16
N PRO A 78 -3.68 3.14 0.94
CA PRO A 78 -4.63 2.16 0.40
C PRO A 78 -5.81 2.80 -0.35
N PHE A 79 -6.33 3.92 0.15
CA PHE A 79 -7.41 4.64 -0.52
C PHE A 79 -6.92 5.34 -1.81
N ARG A 80 -5.73 5.96 -1.79
CA ARG A 80 -5.13 6.51 -3.01
C ARG A 80 -4.95 5.44 -4.08
N MET A 81 -4.43 4.27 -3.72
CA MET A 81 -4.25 3.15 -4.64
C MET A 81 -5.58 2.69 -5.24
N LEU A 82 -6.65 2.59 -4.42
CA LEU A 82 -8.00 2.34 -4.92
C LEU A 82 -8.42 3.38 -5.95
N GLN A 83 -8.28 4.67 -5.64
CA GLN A 83 -8.71 5.74 -6.55
C GLN A 83 -7.93 5.69 -7.87
N THR A 84 -6.61 5.51 -7.80
CA THR A 84 -5.73 5.49 -8.98
C THR A 84 -6.01 4.31 -9.91
N PHE A 85 -6.26 3.12 -9.35
CA PHE A 85 -6.41 1.89 -10.14
C PHE A 85 -7.86 1.41 -10.26
N ARG A 86 -8.84 2.23 -9.87
CA ARG A 86 -10.27 1.89 -9.91
C ARG A 86 -10.72 1.41 -11.29
N ASP A 87 -10.28 2.08 -12.34
CA ASP A 87 -10.74 1.76 -13.70
C ASP A 87 -10.08 0.48 -14.23
N ASN A 88 -8.81 0.22 -13.86
CA ASN A 88 -8.15 -1.06 -14.10
C ASN A 88 -8.88 -2.23 -13.41
N LEU A 89 -9.32 -2.03 -12.16
CA LEU A 89 -10.10 -3.01 -11.41
C LEU A 89 -11.46 -3.28 -12.04
N LYS A 90 -12.11 -2.26 -12.59
CA LYS A 90 -13.39 -2.40 -13.30
C LYS A 90 -13.28 -3.09 -14.65
N ALA A 91 -12.13 -2.98 -15.31
CA ALA A 91 -11.88 -3.65 -16.57
C ALA A 91 -11.71 -5.17 -16.41
N ALA A 92 -11.42 -5.65 -15.20
CA ALA A 92 -11.31 -7.06 -14.87
C ALA A 92 -12.68 -7.70 -14.57
N GLU A 93 -12.83 -8.99 -14.83
CA GLU A 93 -14.03 -9.74 -14.48
C GLU A 93 -14.04 -10.04 -12.97
N GLY A 94 -14.69 -9.18 -12.20
CA GLY A 94 -14.83 -9.34 -10.76
C GLY A 94 -13.64 -8.86 -9.94
N GLY A 95 -12.95 -7.82 -10.42
CA GLY A 95 -11.80 -7.18 -9.78
C GLY A 95 -12.02 -6.87 -8.30
N LYS A 96 -11.01 -7.13 -7.47
CA LYS A 96 -11.09 -6.97 -6.01
C LYS A 96 -9.94 -6.14 -5.48
N ILE A 97 -10.23 -5.42 -4.42
CA ILE A 97 -9.23 -4.76 -3.59
C ILE A 97 -9.20 -5.41 -2.22
N ILE A 98 -7.99 -5.70 -1.73
CA ILE A 98 -7.76 -6.33 -0.44
C ILE A 98 -6.77 -5.44 0.32
N THR A 99 -7.15 -4.97 1.50
CA THR A 99 -6.26 -4.20 2.37
C THR A 99 -5.91 -5.02 3.59
N ILE A 100 -4.60 -5.25 3.79
CA ILE A 100 -4.12 -6.03 4.92
C ILE A 100 -4.11 -5.14 6.17
N THR A 101 -4.89 -5.51 7.17
CA THR A 101 -4.95 -4.85 8.48
C THR A 101 -4.15 -5.63 9.52
N SER A 102 -4.04 -5.10 10.74
CA SER A 102 -3.41 -5.79 11.87
C SER A 102 -4.43 -6.10 12.96
N GLN A 103 -4.07 -6.98 13.90
CA GLN A 103 -4.88 -7.24 15.10
C GLN A 103 -5.20 -5.96 15.87
N MET A 104 -4.26 -5.00 15.92
CA MET A 104 -4.50 -3.69 16.55
C MET A 104 -5.64 -2.89 15.88
N GLY A 105 -5.93 -3.16 14.61
CA GLY A 105 -7.05 -2.55 13.89
C GLY A 105 -8.38 -3.26 14.08
N ALA A 106 -8.40 -4.42 14.77
CA ALA A 106 -9.62 -5.12 15.11
C ALA A 106 -10.14 -4.61 16.45
N MET A 107 -11.43 -4.22 16.50
CA MET A 107 -12.09 -3.84 17.76
C MET A 107 -12.40 -5.06 18.63
N ASP A 108 -12.51 -6.24 18.02
CA ASP A 108 -12.68 -7.54 18.67
C ASP A 108 -12.01 -8.61 17.79
N LEU A 109 -11.28 -9.53 18.43
CA LEU A 109 -10.81 -10.77 17.81
C LEU A 109 -11.48 -11.92 18.59
N ASN A 110 -12.75 -12.16 18.29
CA ASN A 110 -13.51 -13.26 18.89
C ASN A 110 -13.41 -14.51 18.01
#